data_AF-A0A496H7N8-F1
#
_entry.id   AF-A0A496H7N8-F1
#
_cell.length_a   1.000
_cell.length_b   1.000
_cell.length_c   1.000
_cell.angle_alpha   90.00
_cell.angle_beta   90.00
_cell.angle_gamma   90.00
#
_symmetry.space_group_name_H-M   'P 1'
#
loop_
_entity.id
_entity.type
_entity.pdbx_description
1 polymer ?
#
loop_
_entity_poly.entity_id
_entity_poly.type
_entity_poly.pdbx_seq_one_letter_code
_entity_poly.pdbx_strand_id
1 'polypeptide(L)'
;MRVFIISLNQKVCDKFGLVFRDTTTLLNNINATRHQAQIFDAIYSKTFEGGLHPLVKKHLHPYFIAQNIKGWGITTNPISEVSKFYYALKYHAKFMSLGELGCYASHYSLWQKCIELNEAICILEDDITLKEDFKGGLDFLEKHIQELGYIRLMYLLYDASVKSEPLSHKNQEIQERVGIIKAYSEGVGTQGYVITPKIAKVFLKHSRKWVVPVDTIMDATFIHGVKNLVLQPFVIADDEQISTIARKEEPYSPKIALMRELHFKYLKYWQFV
;
A
#
# COMPACT_ATOMS: atom_id res chain seq x y z
N MET A 1 7.33 -19.98 1.06
CA MET A 1 6.50 -18.84 0.62
C MET A 1 7.28 -18.02 -0.39
N ARG A 2 6.63 -17.55 -1.45
CA ARG A 2 7.24 -16.67 -2.44
C ARG A 2 7.25 -15.23 -1.96
N VAL A 3 8.39 -14.57 -2.11
CA VAL A 3 8.63 -13.18 -1.70
C VAL A 3 8.93 -12.34 -2.94
N PHE A 4 8.25 -11.23 -3.09
CA PHE A 4 8.51 -10.24 -4.12
C PHE A 4 9.07 -8.97 -3.49
N ILE A 5 10.26 -8.56 -3.91
CA ILE A 5 10.86 -7.28 -3.52
C ILE A 5 10.58 -6.29 -4.64
N ILE A 6 9.83 -5.24 -4.34
CA ILE A 6 9.54 -4.14 -5.27
C ILE A 6 10.80 -3.28 -5.33
N SER A 7 11.44 -3.22 -6.49
CA SER A 7 12.60 -2.36 -6.69
C SER A 7 12.60 -1.74 -8.08
N LEU A 8 12.98 -0.47 -8.15
CA LEU A 8 13.12 0.22 -9.43
C LEU A 8 14.38 -0.25 -10.14
N ASN A 9 14.27 -0.57 -11.43
CA ASN A 9 15.44 -0.93 -12.19
C ASN A 9 16.37 0.29 -12.41
N GLN A 10 17.68 0.03 -12.54
CA GLN A 10 18.70 1.06 -12.72
C GLN A 10 18.39 1.99 -13.89
N LYS A 11 17.90 1.46 -15.02
CA LYS A 11 17.60 2.25 -16.22
C LYS A 11 16.52 3.30 -15.99
N VAL A 12 15.49 2.97 -15.22
CA VAL A 12 14.42 3.88 -14.82
C VAL A 12 14.99 4.93 -13.86
N CYS A 13 15.82 4.52 -12.90
CA CYS A 13 16.47 5.45 -11.99
C CYS A 13 17.33 6.47 -12.72
N ASP A 14 18.21 6.02 -13.61
CA ASP A 14 19.10 6.88 -14.40
C ASP A 14 18.31 7.86 -15.27
N LYS A 15 17.26 7.37 -15.95
CA LYS A 15 16.44 8.18 -16.87
C LYS A 15 15.71 9.31 -16.15
N PHE A 16 15.22 9.06 -14.95
CA PHE A 16 14.34 9.98 -14.22
C PHE A 16 15.00 10.63 -13.01
N GLY A 17 16.31 10.43 -12.81
CA GLY A 17 17.06 10.98 -11.68
C GLY A 17 16.57 10.47 -10.33
N LEU A 18 16.18 9.19 -10.26
CA LEU A 18 15.73 8.54 -9.02
C LEU A 18 16.92 7.82 -8.36
N VAL A 19 16.79 7.54 -7.07
CA VAL A 19 17.79 6.79 -6.33
C VAL A 19 17.60 5.30 -6.63
N PHE A 20 18.64 4.65 -7.14
CA PHE A 20 18.69 3.20 -7.24
C PHE A 20 19.15 2.60 -5.90
N ARG A 21 18.46 1.55 -5.46
CA ARG A 21 18.80 0.80 -4.25
C ARG A 21 19.25 -0.60 -4.66
N ASP A 22 20.44 -0.99 -4.22
CA ASP A 22 20.95 -2.33 -4.47
C ASP A 22 20.25 -3.34 -3.54
N THR A 23 19.46 -4.23 -4.13
CA THR A 23 18.69 -5.25 -3.43
C THR A 23 19.45 -6.58 -3.26
N THR A 24 20.71 -6.67 -3.70
CA THR A 24 21.49 -7.92 -3.68
C THR A 24 21.58 -8.52 -2.28
N THR A 25 21.93 -7.72 -1.28
CA THR A 25 22.03 -8.18 0.12
C THR A 25 20.69 -8.65 0.66
N LEU A 26 19.63 -7.88 0.41
CA LEU A 26 18.27 -8.22 0.84
C LEU A 26 17.80 -9.54 0.20
N LEU A 27 18.01 -9.69 -1.11
CA LEU A 27 17.67 -10.88 -1.87
C LEU A 27 18.41 -12.12 -1.35
N ASN A 28 19.73 -12.01 -1.13
CA ASN A 28 20.55 -13.10 -0.62
C ASN A 28 20.14 -13.52 0.79
N ASN A 29 19.87 -12.57 1.68
CA ASN A 29 19.45 -12.85 3.05
C ASN A 29 18.12 -13.61 3.10
N ILE A 30 17.16 -13.26 2.24
CA ILE A 30 15.88 -13.98 2.18
C ILE A 30 16.08 -15.36 1.54
N ASN A 31 16.85 -15.47 0.45
CA ASN A 31 17.12 -16.75 -0.22
C ASN A 31 18.00 -17.72 0.58
N ALA A 32 18.71 -17.24 1.60
CA ALA A 32 19.39 -18.08 2.59
C ALA A 32 18.40 -18.80 3.54
N THR A 33 17.13 -18.37 3.56
CA THR A 33 16.05 -19.08 4.24
C THR A 33 15.42 -20.13 3.31
N ARG A 34 14.34 -20.80 3.76
CA ARG A 34 13.55 -21.69 2.88
C ARG A 34 12.56 -20.94 1.98
N HIS A 35 12.47 -19.60 2.11
CA HIS A 35 11.61 -18.76 1.31
C HIS A 35 12.35 -18.35 0.02
N GLN A 36 11.59 -18.15 -1.06
CA GLN A 36 12.14 -17.79 -2.36
C GLN A 36 11.82 -16.33 -2.67
N ALA A 37 12.85 -15.49 -2.70
CA ALA A 37 12.74 -14.09 -3.07
C ALA A 37 13.09 -13.86 -4.54
N GLN A 38 12.32 -12.98 -5.17
CA GLN A 38 12.58 -12.48 -6.51
C GLN A 38 12.29 -10.98 -6.57
N ILE A 39 12.99 -10.30 -7.47
CA ILE A 39 12.72 -8.89 -7.75
C ILE A 39 11.46 -8.77 -8.59
N PHE A 40 10.60 -7.85 -8.19
CA PHE A 40 9.52 -7.32 -8.99
C PHE A 40 9.95 -5.96 -9.52
N ASP A 41 10.05 -5.82 -10.84
CA ASP A 41 10.35 -4.55 -11.48
C ASP A 41 9.26 -3.53 -11.13
N ALA A 42 9.60 -2.58 -10.25
CA ALA A 42 8.66 -1.58 -9.78
C ALA A 42 8.14 -0.73 -10.94
N ILE A 43 6.84 -0.44 -10.92
CA ILE A 43 6.20 0.39 -11.93
C ILE A 43 6.43 1.85 -11.57
N TYR A 44 7.24 2.53 -12.38
CA TYR A 44 7.30 3.98 -12.33
C TYR A 44 6.13 4.62 -13.08
N SER A 45 5.61 5.73 -12.56
CA SER A 45 4.40 6.35 -13.12
C SER A 45 4.58 6.97 -14.50
N LYS A 46 5.82 7.17 -14.97
CA LYS A 46 6.12 7.71 -16.30
C LYS A 46 6.64 6.63 -17.23
N THR A 47 6.35 6.76 -18.51
CA THR A 47 6.96 5.96 -19.58
C THR A 47 8.24 6.62 -20.10
N PHE A 48 9.13 5.85 -20.73
CA PHE A 48 10.37 6.38 -21.33
C PHE A 48 10.10 7.30 -22.52
N GLU A 49 9.00 7.06 -23.23
CA GLU A 49 8.52 7.81 -24.39
C GLU A 49 7.78 9.11 -23.98
N GLY A 50 7.52 9.30 -22.68
CA GLY A 50 6.76 10.41 -22.14
C GLY A 50 5.28 10.11 -21.93
N GLY A 51 4.69 10.76 -20.93
CA GLY A 51 3.33 10.50 -20.48
C GLY A 51 3.25 9.50 -19.32
N LEU A 52 2.03 9.16 -18.92
CA LEU A 52 1.77 8.27 -17.79
C LEU A 52 1.76 6.79 -18.20
N HIS A 53 2.28 5.94 -17.31
CA HIS A 53 2.20 4.49 -17.45
C HIS A 53 0.75 4.03 -17.71
N PRO A 54 0.50 3.09 -18.64
CA PRO A 54 -0.87 2.72 -19.03
C PRO A 54 -1.77 2.28 -17.87
N LEU A 55 -1.21 1.54 -16.91
CA LEU A 55 -1.96 1.11 -15.72
C LEU A 55 -2.36 2.31 -14.84
N VAL A 56 -1.44 3.26 -14.63
CA VAL A 56 -1.70 4.50 -13.91
C VAL A 56 -2.80 5.29 -14.64
N LYS A 57 -2.64 5.47 -15.96
CA LYS A 57 -3.61 6.18 -16.81
C LYS A 57 -5.01 5.59 -16.75
N LYS A 58 -5.13 4.26 -16.68
CA LYS A 58 -6.41 3.55 -16.62
C LYS A 58 -7.17 3.80 -15.31
N HIS A 59 -6.46 3.84 -14.19
CA HIS A 59 -7.07 3.85 -12.85
C HIS A 59 -7.10 5.22 -12.18
N LEU A 60 -6.24 6.16 -12.59
CA LEU A 60 -6.23 7.51 -12.03
C LEU A 60 -7.60 8.18 -12.16
N HIS A 61 -7.95 8.95 -11.14
CA HIS A 61 -9.06 9.89 -11.21
C HIS A 61 -8.52 11.27 -11.63
N PRO A 62 -9.03 11.90 -12.69
CA PRO A 62 -8.39 13.08 -13.30
C PRO A 62 -8.34 14.31 -12.38
N TYR A 63 -9.23 14.37 -11.37
CA TYR A 63 -9.21 15.44 -10.37
C TYR A 63 -8.14 15.26 -9.27
N PHE A 64 -7.89 14.04 -8.79
CA PHE A 64 -7.10 13.75 -7.59
C PHE A 64 -5.64 13.47 -7.89
N ILE A 65 -5.06 14.34 -8.69
CA ILE A 65 -3.69 14.23 -9.20
C ILE A 65 -3.02 15.58 -8.99
N ALA A 66 -1.75 15.56 -8.59
CA ALA A 66 -0.93 16.76 -8.41
C ALA A 66 -0.90 17.63 -9.69
N GLN A 67 -0.82 18.95 -9.51
CA GLN A 67 -0.89 19.95 -10.58
C GLN A 67 0.19 19.76 -11.65
N ASN A 68 1.39 19.34 -11.26
CA ASN A 68 2.50 19.08 -12.18
C ASN A 68 2.22 17.93 -13.17
N ILE A 69 1.22 17.09 -12.91
CA ILE A 69 0.79 15.99 -13.79
C ILE A 69 -0.44 16.40 -14.63
N LYS A 70 -1.28 17.34 -14.17
CA LYS A 70 -2.48 17.80 -14.91
C LYS A 70 -2.14 18.34 -16.30
N GLY A 71 -0.96 18.95 -16.46
CA GLY A 71 -0.47 19.45 -17.75
C GLY A 71 -0.22 18.37 -18.80
N TRP A 72 -0.35 17.08 -18.47
CA TRP A 72 -0.01 15.95 -19.35
C TRP A 72 -1.22 15.42 -20.13
N GLY A 73 -2.15 16.31 -20.50
CA GLY A 73 -3.30 15.96 -21.33
C GLY A 73 -4.33 15.07 -20.64
N ILE A 74 -4.41 15.09 -19.31
CA ILE A 74 -5.45 14.39 -18.55
C ILE A 74 -6.75 15.17 -18.69
N THR A 75 -7.69 14.64 -19.46
CA THR A 75 -8.99 15.27 -19.67
C THR A 75 -9.96 14.94 -18.54
N THR A 76 -10.67 15.96 -18.06
CA THR A 76 -11.85 15.76 -17.23
C THR A 76 -13.07 15.58 -18.13
N ASN A 77 -14.00 14.74 -17.68
CA ASN A 77 -15.32 14.58 -18.28
C ASN A 77 -16.41 14.88 -17.25
N PRO A 78 -17.68 15.06 -17.67
CA PRO A 78 -18.76 15.39 -16.75
C PRO A 78 -18.93 14.39 -15.60
N ILE A 79 -18.69 13.09 -15.87
CA ILE A 79 -18.72 12.04 -14.84
C ILE A 79 -17.67 12.32 -13.77
N SER A 80 -16.44 12.65 -14.16
CA SER A 80 -15.35 12.95 -13.23
C SER A 80 -15.56 14.24 -12.44
N GLU A 81 -16.27 15.21 -13.01
CA GLU A 81 -16.64 16.46 -12.34
C GLU A 81 -17.67 16.26 -11.24
N VAL A 82 -18.54 15.26 -11.37
CA VAL A 82 -19.49 14.89 -10.32
C VAL A 82 -18.84 13.92 -9.34
N SER A 83 -18.13 12.89 -9.84
CA SER A 83 -17.57 11.84 -8.99
C SER A 83 -16.48 12.33 -8.05
N LYS A 84 -15.82 13.47 -8.34
CA LYS A 84 -14.84 14.05 -7.41
C LYS A 84 -15.43 14.32 -6.02
N PHE A 85 -16.68 14.76 -5.93
CA PHE A 85 -17.34 15.01 -4.64
C PHE A 85 -17.61 13.71 -3.89
N TYR A 86 -18.06 12.67 -4.62
CA TYR A 86 -18.26 11.34 -4.06
C TYR A 86 -16.97 10.75 -3.51
N TYR A 87 -15.86 10.82 -4.26
CA TYR A 87 -14.59 10.28 -3.80
C TYR A 87 -13.98 11.10 -2.66
N ALA A 88 -14.12 12.44 -2.68
CA ALA A 88 -13.73 13.29 -1.56
C ALA A 88 -14.45 12.90 -0.26
N LEU A 89 -15.77 12.67 -0.33
CA LEU A 89 -16.59 12.28 0.81
C LEU A 89 -16.32 10.86 1.28
N LYS A 90 -16.25 9.89 0.36
CA LYS A 90 -16.20 8.47 0.72
C LYS A 90 -14.82 7.99 1.12
N TYR A 91 -13.77 8.50 0.48
CA TYR A 91 -12.40 8.00 0.63
C TYR A 91 -11.45 9.01 1.25
N HIS A 92 -11.92 10.20 1.63
CA HIS A 92 -11.03 11.32 1.94
C HIS A 92 -10.00 11.56 0.81
N ALA A 93 -10.48 11.55 -0.45
CA ALA A 93 -9.62 11.53 -1.63
C ALA A 93 -8.60 12.67 -1.68
N LYS A 94 -7.32 12.32 -1.91
CA LYS A 94 -6.15 13.22 -1.85
C LYS A 94 -5.51 13.38 -3.23
N PHE A 95 -4.82 14.49 -3.46
CA PHE A 95 -3.95 14.59 -4.63
C PHE A 95 -2.77 13.64 -4.50
N MET A 96 -2.55 12.78 -5.50
CA MET A 96 -1.42 11.85 -5.51
C MET A 96 -0.27 12.36 -6.38
N SER A 97 0.94 12.14 -5.87
CA SER A 97 2.19 12.31 -6.57
C SER A 97 2.48 11.15 -7.54
N LEU A 98 3.47 11.34 -8.41
CA LEU A 98 3.94 10.28 -9.30
C LEU A 98 4.58 9.10 -8.55
N GLY A 99 5.22 9.35 -7.40
CA GLY A 99 5.78 8.30 -6.56
C GLY A 99 4.67 7.41 -5.98
N GLU A 100 3.65 8.04 -5.38
CA GLU A 100 2.50 7.33 -4.81
C GLU A 100 1.73 6.53 -5.88
N LEU A 101 1.55 7.09 -7.07
CA LEU A 101 0.91 6.38 -8.19
C LEU A 101 1.73 5.17 -8.67
N GLY A 102 3.07 5.24 -8.60
CA GLY A 102 3.97 4.16 -9.01
C GLY A 102 4.02 3.04 -7.98
N CYS A 103 4.12 3.41 -6.70
CA CYS A 103 3.93 2.51 -5.56
C CYS A 103 2.58 1.78 -5.66
N TYR A 104 1.48 2.52 -5.87
CA TYR A 104 0.15 1.94 -6.06
C TYR A 104 0.14 0.95 -7.22
N ALA A 105 0.66 1.32 -8.38
CA ALA A 105 0.70 0.46 -9.55
C ALA A 105 1.48 -0.85 -9.31
N SER A 106 2.58 -0.78 -8.57
CA SER A 106 3.42 -1.93 -8.23
C SER A 106 2.68 -2.92 -7.33
N HIS A 107 2.09 -2.45 -6.22
CA HIS A 107 1.28 -3.30 -5.34
C HIS A 107 0.03 -3.84 -6.02
N TYR A 108 -0.66 -3.00 -6.82
CA TYR A 108 -1.83 -3.45 -7.59
C TYR A 108 -1.47 -4.61 -8.52
N SER A 109 -0.34 -4.52 -9.21
CA SER A 109 0.14 -5.58 -10.11
C SER A 109 0.52 -6.85 -9.34
N LEU A 110 1.12 -6.71 -8.16
CA LEU A 110 1.42 -7.85 -7.29
C LEU A 110 0.15 -8.49 -6.69
N TRP A 111 -0.92 -7.74 -6.44
CA TRP A 111 -2.21 -8.33 -6.07
C TRP A 111 -2.81 -9.13 -7.23
N GLN A 112 -2.68 -8.64 -8.47
CA GLN A 112 -3.07 -9.42 -9.64
C GLN A 112 -2.22 -10.69 -9.76
N LYS A 113 -0.92 -10.59 -9.51
CA LYS A 113 0.01 -11.73 -9.54
C LYS A 113 -0.32 -12.77 -8.45
N CYS A 114 -0.66 -12.33 -7.24
CA CYS A 114 -1.10 -13.20 -6.16
C CYS A 114 -2.32 -14.05 -6.58
N ILE A 115 -3.27 -13.44 -7.29
CA ILE A 115 -4.46 -14.14 -7.80
C ILE A 115 -4.09 -15.09 -8.94
N GLU A 116 -3.24 -14.65 -9.86
CA GLU A 116 -2.77 -15.44 -11.00
C GLU A 116 -2.04 -16.71 -10.54
N LEU A 117 -1.14 -16.57 -9.56
CA LEU A 117 -0.41 -17.69 -8.95
C LEU A 117 -1.30 -18.56 -8.06
N ASN A 118 -2.44 -18.03 -7.61
CA ASN A 118 -3.36 -18.65 -6.67
C ASN A 118 -2.67 -19.12 -5.37
N GLU A 119 -1.70 -18.34 -4.89
CA GLU A 119 -0.96 -18.61 -3.65
C GLU A 119 -0.78 -17.32 -2.83
N ALA A 120 -0.56 -17.47 -1.52
CA ALA A 120 -0.21 -16.34 -0.69
C ALA A 120 1.23 -15.89 -0.97
N ILE A 121 1.45 -14.59 -1.09
CA ILE A 121 2.75 -14.01 -1.40
C ILE A 121 3.14 -12.98 -0.34
N CYS A 122 4.44 -12.90 -0.06
CA CYS A 122 5.04 -11.81 0.69
C CYS A 122 5.47 -10.71 -0.29
N ILE A 123 5.14 -9.46 0.01
CA ILE A 123 5.52 -8.28 -0.77
C ILE A 123 6.34 -7.40 0.15
N LEU A 124 7.53 -6.99 -0.30
CA LEU A 124 8.45 -6.10 0.41
C LEU A 124 8.83 -4.93 -0.50
N GLU A 125 9.03 -3.75 0.07
CA GLU A 125 9.74 -2.65 -0.58
C GLU A 125 11.26 -2.86 -0.47
N ASP A 126 12.05 -2.13 -1.26
CA ASP A 126 13.51 -2.29 -1.32
C ASP A 126 14.28 -1.46 -0.28
N ASP A 127 13.58 -0.62 0.49
CA ASP A 127 14.11 0.27 1.51
C ASP A 127 13.79 -0.19 2.94
N ILE A 128 13.94 -1.50 3.16
CA ILE A 128 13.70 -2.14 4.44
C ILE A 128 14.92 -2.90 4.94
N THR A 129 15.02 -2.99 6.26
CA THR A 129 15.96 -3.87 6.94
C THR A 129 15.22 -5.09 7.51
N LEU A 130 15.76 -6.29 7.30
CA LEU A 130 15.27 -7.52 7.93
C LEU A 130 15.69 -7.59 9.40
N LYS A 131 14.78 -7.97 10.29
CA LYS A 131 15.09 -8.26 11.70
C LYS A 131 15.43 -9.73 11.91
N GLU A 132 16.03 -10.03 13.07
CA GLU A 132 16.47 -11.38 13.43
C GLU A 132 15.36 -12.44 13.30
N ASP A 133 14.13 -12.13 13.71
CA ASP A 133 12.98 -13.06 13.63
C ASP A 133 12.27 -13.05 12.27
N PHE A 134 12.87 -12.51 11.20
CA PHE A 134 12.23 -12.49 9.87
C PHE A 134 11.85 -13.87 9.34
N LYS A 135 12.78 -14.82 9.44
CA LYS A 135 12.52 -16.21 9.05
C LYS A 135 11.40 -16.83 9.89
N GLY A 136 11.46 -16.69 11.21
CA GLY A 136 10.45 -17.24 12.12
C GLY A 136 9.07 -16.63 11.89
N GLY A 137 9.02 -15.33 11.61
CA GLY A 137 7.81 -14.62 11.22
C GLY A 137 7.19 -15.16 9.92
N LEU A 138 7.99 -15.34 8.86
CA LEU A 138 7.48 -15.90 7.61
C LEU A 138 7.08 -17.38 7.73
N ASP A 139 7.77 -18.15 8.55
CA ASP A 139 7.41 -19.54 8.87
C ASP A 139 6.04 -19.62 9.55
N PHE A 140 5.81 -18.76 10.56
CA PHE A 140 4.52 -18.59 11.20
C PHE A 140 3.43 -18.19 10.20
N LEU A 141 3.72 -17.24 9.31
CA LEU A 141 2.75 -16.77 8.32
C LEU A 141 2.42 -17.82 7.28
N GLU A 142 3.38 -18.62 6.83
CA GLU A 142 3.07 -19.71 5.88
C GLU A 142 2.07 -20.72 6.46
N LYS A 143 2.13 -20.95 7.77
CA LYS A 143 1.19 -21.82 8.49
C LYS A 143 -0.20 -21.21 8.66
N HIS A 144 -0.29 -19.90 8.93
CA HIS A 144 -1.53 -19.27 9.40
C HIS A 144 -2.17 -18.25 8.43
N ILE A 145 -1.48 -17.86 7.35
CA ILE A 145 -1.95 -16.76 6.49
C ILE A 145 -3.27 -17.06 5.77
N GLN A 146 -3.61 -18.33 5.55
CA GLN A 146 -4.90 -18.68 4.94
C GLN A 146 -6.08 -18.36 5.87
N GLU A 147 -5.88 -18.44 7.19
CA GLU A 147 -6.86 -18.04 8.20
C GLU A 147 -6.87 -16.52 8.39
N LEU A 148 -5.70 -15.90 8.44
CA LEU A 148 -5.53 -14.45 8.67
C LEU A 148 -5.91 -13.60 7.44
N GLY A 149 -5.66 -14.12 6.23
CA GLY A 149 -5.93 -13.49 4.95
C GLY A 149 -4.92 -12.42 4.50
N TYR A 150 -4.54 -11.52 5.40
CA TYR A 150 -3.61 -10.41 5.15
C TYR A 150 -2.97 -9.94 6.46
N ILE A 151 -1.66 -9.67 6.43
CA ILE A 151 -0.94 -9.20 7.61
C ILE A 151 0.29 -8.38 7.21
N ARG A 152 0.49 -7.26 7.89
CA ARG A 152 1.67 -6.41 7.76
C ARG A 152 2.83 -6.97 8.55
N LEU A 153 4.05 -6.75 8.08
CA LEU A 153 5.28 -7.16 8.77
C LEU A 153 5.86 -6.05 9.66
N MET A 154 5.41 -4.81 9.43
CA MET A 154 5.59 -3.64 10.27
C MET A 154 4.50 -2.62 9.95
N TYR A 155 4.43 -1.56 10.72
CA TYR A 155 3.69 -0.37 10.35
C TYR A 155 4.43 0.88 10.84
N LEU A 156 4.26 2.00 10.15
CA LEU A 156 4.86 3.27 10.56
C LEU A 156 4.03 3.95 11.64
N LEU A 157 4.72 4.39 12.69
CA LEU A 157 4.15 5.14 13.82
C LEU A 157 4.16 6.64 13.51
N TYR A 158 3.60 7.07 12.37
CA TYR A 158 3.49 8.51 12.03
C TYR A 158 2.64 9.28 13.04
N ASP A 159 1.63 8.60 13.58
CA ASP A 159 0.85 9.06 14.72
C ASP A 159 1.12 8.11 15.89
N ALA A 160 1.75 8.63 16.95
CA ALA A 160 2.08 7.85 18.14
C ALA A 160 0.84 7.30 18.88
N SER A 161 -0.35 7.81 18.56
CA SER A 161 -1.62 7.27 19.06
C SER A 161 -2.08 6.00 18.35
N VAL A 162 -1.58 5.74 17.12
CA VAL A 162 -1.90 4.52 16.36
C VAL A 162 -1.04 3.38 16.88
N LYS A 163 -1.63 2.56 17.76
CA LYS A 163 -1.01 1.33 18.26
C LYS A 163 -1.85 0.12 17.87
N SER A 164 -1.19 -0.97 17.52
CA SER A 164 -1.86 -2.25 17.40
C SER A 164 -2.20 -2.80 18.79
N GLU A 165 -3.39 -3.37 18.93
CA GLU A 165 -3.82 -4.11 20.11
C GLU A 165 -3.68 -5.62 19.87
N PRO A 166 -3.53 -6.45 20.91
CA PRO A 166 -3.55 -7.91 20.75
C PRO A 166 -4.81 -8.39 20.04
N LEU A 167 -4.67 -9.29 19.07
CA LEU A 167 -5.80 -9.92 18.39
C LEU A 167 -6.41 -11.01 19.29
N SER A 168 -7.67 -10.86 19.68
CA SER A 168 -8.40 -11.97 20.30
C SER A 168 -8.64 -13.09 19.28
N HIS A 169 -8.07 -14.26 19.52
CA HIS A 169 -8.11 -15.37 18.57
C HIS A 169 -8.11 -16.74 19.29
N LYS A 170 -8.81 -17.75 18.74
CA LYS A 170 -8.89 -19.07 19.36
C LYS A 170 -7.57 -19.83 19.33
N ASN A 171 -6.76 -19.59 18.29
CA ASN A 171 -5.42 -20.14 18.17
C ASN A 171 -4.43 -19.27 18.97
N GLN A 172 -3.82 -19.87 19.99
CA GLN A 172 -2.89 -19.20 20.89
C GLN A 172 -1.65 -18.65 20.17
N GLU A 173 -1.11 -19.38 19.20
CA GLU A 173 0.08 -18.94 18.43
C GLU A 173 -0.24 -17.66 17.64
N ILE A 174 -1.46 -17.57 17.09
CA ILE A 174 -1.94 -16.35 16.42
C ILE A 174 -2.13 -15.22 17.43
N GLN A 175 -2.77 -15.50 18.56
CA GLN A 175 -3.04 -14.47 19.57
C GLN A 175 -1.75 -13.86 20.15
N GLU A 176 -0.68 -14.64 20.27
CA GLU A 176 0.62 -14.19 20.79
C GLU A 176 1.44 -13.39 19.77
N ARG A 177 1.27 -13.67 18.47
CA ARG A 177 2.08 -13.07 17.39
C ARG A 177 1.34 -12.06 16.52
N VAL A 178 0.05 -11.82 16.71
CA VAL A 178 -0.74 -10.95 15.82
C VAL A 178 -1.42 -9.83 16.60
N GLY A 179 -1.16 -8.60 16.17
CA GLY A 179 -1.87 -7.40 16.57
C GLY A 179 -2.91 -6.97 15.52
N ILE A 180 -3.85 -6.15 15.95
CA ILE A 180 -4.84 -5.49 15.10
C ILE A 180 -4.74 -3.97 15.25
N ILE A 181 -4.69 -3.27 14.13
CA ILE A 181 -4.72 -1.80 14.06
C ILE A 181 -6.19 -1.40 13.90
N LYS A 182 -6.81 -0.86 14.95
CA LYS A 182 -8.23 -0.46 14.96
C LYS A 182 -8.46 1.01 14.55
N ALA A 183 -7.41 1.71 14.15
CA ALA A 183 -7.48 3.11 13.74
C ALA A 183 -7.55 3.25 12.22
N TYR A 184 -8.36 4.20 11.76
CA TYR A 184 -8.19 4.75 10.42
C TYR A 184 -7.07 5.80 10.47
N SER A 185 -5.88 5.39 10.05
CA SER A 185 -4.61 6.11 10.20
C SER A 185 -4.22 6.96 8.99
N GLU A 186 -5.09 7.07 7.99
CA GLU A 186 -4.76 7.68 6.69
C GLU A 186 -3.51 7.09 6.00
N GLY A 187 -3.16 5.83 6.30
CA GLY A 187 -1.97 5.15 5.78
C GLY A 187 -0.94 4.82 6.87
N VAL A 188 -0.58 3.55 6.99
CA VAL A 188 0.51 3.07 7.87
C VAL A 188 1.72 2.53 7.10
N GLY A 189 1.84 2.85 5.81
CA GLY A 189 2.93 2.42 4.93
C GLY A 189 2.68 1.10 4.19
N THR A 190 3.61 0.70 3.32
CA THR A 190 3.55 -0.54 2.51
C THR A 190 4.85 -1.34 2.48
N GLN A 191 5.80 -1.02 3.38
CA GLN A 191 7.14 -1.61 3.49
C GLN A 191 7.17 -3.13 3.39
N GLY A 192 6.21 -3.81 4.01
CA GLY A 192 6.10 -5.25 3.86
C GLY A 192 4.83 -5.86 4.43
N TYR A 193 4.28 -6.81 3.71
CA TYR A 193 3.09 -7.56 4.11
C TYR A 193 2.96 -8.89 3.38
N VAL A 194 2.17 -9.80 3.94
CA VAL A 194 1.76 -11.05 3.30
C VAL A 194 0.28 -10.99 3.00
N ILE A 195 -0.12 -11.44 1.80
CA ILE A 195 -1.50 -11.38 1.33
C ILE A 195 -1.90 -12.69 0.64
N THR A 196 -3.16 -13.11 0.87
CA THR A 196 -3.79 -14.23 0.16
C THR A 196 -4.51 -13.80 -1.11
N PRO A 197 -4.75 -14.71 -2.07
CA PRO A 197 -5.55 -14.43 -3.27
C PRO A 197 -6.96 -13.91 -2.94
N LYS A 198 -7.55 -14.39 -1.83
CA LYS A 198 -8.86 -13.96 -1.34
C LYS A 198 -8.86 -12.46 -1.02
N ILE A 199 -7.89 -12.00 -0.25
CA ILE A 199 -7.80 -10.59 0.13
C ILE A 199 -7.33 -9.71 -1.03
N ALA A 200 -6.41 -10.20 -1.85
CA ALA A 200 -5.99 -9.50 -3.07
C ALA A 200 -7.18 -9.15 -3.99
N LYS A 201 -8.15 -10.08 -4.15
CA LYS A 201 -9.41 -9.82 -4.90
C LYS A 201 -10.23 -8.69 -4.28
N VAL A 202 -10.29 -8.62 -2.95
CA VAL A 202 -11.00 -7.56 -2.25
C VAL A 202 -10.31 -6.22 -2.49
N PHE A 203 -8.99 -6.14 -2.29
CA PHE A 203 -8.25 -4.90 -2.54
C PHE A 203 -8.40 -4.43 -4.01
N LEU A 204 -8.22 -5.30 -5.00
CA LEU A 204 -8.45 -4.94 -6.41
C LEU A 204 -9.87 -4.43 -6.69
N LYS A 205 -10.89 -5.02 -6.06
CA LYS A 205 -12.29 -4.57 -6.20
C LYS A 205 -12.48 -3.14 -5.69
N HIS A 206 -11.78 -2.76 -4.62
CA HIS A 206 -11.83 -1.43 -4.03
C HIS A 206 -10.82 -0.44 -4.63
N SER A 207 -9.87 -0.93 -5.43
CA SER A 207 -8.86 -0.14 -6.16
C SER A 207 -9.20 0.10 -7.63
N ARG A 208 -10.50 0.15 -7.99
CA ARG A 208 -10.94 0.44 -9.38
C ARG A 208 -10.56 1.84 -9.83
N LYS A 209 -10.57 2.81 -8.90
CA LYS A 209 -10.12 4.18 -9.12
C LYS A 209 -9.14 4.57 -8.02
N TRP A 210 -8.02 5.14 -8.42
CA TRP A 210 -6.97 5.58 -7.51
C TRP A 210 -7.22 7.04 -7.20
N VAL A 211 -7.59 7.29 -5.95
CA VAL A 211 -8.00 8.60 -5.40
C VAL A 211 -7.35 8.90 -4.05
N VAL A 212 -6.61 7.93 -3.51
CA VAL A 212 -5.80 8.00 -2.30
C VAL A 212 -4.60 7.07 -2.51
N PRO A 213 -3.50 7.26 -1.76
CA PRO A 213 -2.38 6.32 -1.74
C PRO A 213 -2.81 4.88 -1.41
N VAL A 214 -1.98 3.91 -1.78
CA VAL A 214 -2.32 2.47 -1.71
C VAL A 214 -2.47 1.98 -0.28
N ASP A 215 -1.60 2.44 0.63
CA ASP A 215 -1.67 2.18 2.07
C ASP A 215 -3.00 2.66 2.68
N THR A 216 -3.48 3.82 2.26
CA THR A 216 -4.77 4.37 2.71
C THR A 216 -5.93 3.46 2.32
N ILE A 217 -5.90 2.85 1.12
CA ILE A 217 -6.90 1.85 0.72
C ILE A 217 -6.76 0.57 1.53
N MET A 218 -5.54 0.12 1.82
CA MET A 218 -5.30 -1.09 2.61
C MET A 218 -5.76 -0.93 4.06
N ASP A 219 -5.69 0.29 4.61
CA ASP A 219 -6.13 0.62 5.97
C ASP A 219 -7.64 0.88 6.07
N ALA A 220 -8.33 1.03 4.95
CA ALA A 220 -9.75 1.39 4.88
C ALA A 220 -10.68 0.21 5.22
N THR A 221 -10.46 -0.41 6.38
CA THR A 221 -11.21 -1.55 6.92
C THR A 221 -12.72 -1.31 6.87
N PHE A 222 -13.18 -0.10 7.18
CA PHE A 222 -14.60 0.28 7.13
C PHE A 222 -15.21 0.26 5.70
N ILE A 223 -14.38 0.32 4.66
CA ILE A 223 -14.83 0.29 3.25
C ILE A 223 -14.91 -1.15 2.73
N HIS A 224 -13.90 -1.97 3.03
CA HIS A 224 -13.74 -3.29 2.40
C HIS A 224 -13.88 -4.47 3.36
N GLY A 225 -13.96 -4.23 4.68
CA GLY A 225 -14.19 -5.24 5.72
C GLY A 225 -12.99 -6.15 6.03
N VAL A 226 -11.78 -5.82 5.56
CA VAL A 226 -10.57 -6.61 5.82
C VAL A 226 -9.86 -6.02 7.02
N LYS A 227 -9.62 -6.83 8.06
CA LYS A 227 -8.93 -6.40 9.27
C LYS A 227 -7.49 -5.99 8.95
N ASN A 228 -7.06 -4.86 9.51
CA ASN A 228 -5.67 -4.42 9.42
C ASN A 228 -4.84 -5.13 10.49
N LEU A 229 -4.25 -6.27 10.14
CA LEU A 229 -3.45 -7.09 11.03
C LEU A 229 -1.96 -6.78 10.87
N VAL A 230 -1.20 -6.94 11.95
CA VAL A 230 0.26 -6.81 11.92
C VAL A 230 0.91 -7.91 12.76
N LEU A 231 2.05 -8.40 12.30
CA LEU A 231 2.87 -9.37 13.02
C LEU A 231 3.59 -8.69 14.20
N GLN A 232 3.62 -9.33 15.36
CA GLN A 232 4.32 -8.88 16.56
C GLN A 232 5.26 -9.99 17.07
N PRO A 233 6.53 -9.67 17.38
CA PRO A 233 7.20 -8.39 17.10
C PRO A 233 7.30 -8.14 15.58
N PHE A 234 7.51 -6.88 15.18
CA PHE A 234 7.79 -6.57 13.78
C PHE A 234 9.04 -7.31 13.32
N VAL A 235 9.01 -7.77 12.08
CA VAL A 235 10.10 -8.58 11.50
C VAL A 235 10.88 -7.87 10.41
N ILE A 236 10.46 -6.66 10.06
CA ILE A 236 11.21 -5.71 9.25
C ILE A 236 11.23 -4.35 9.95
N ALA A 237 12.09 -3.46 9.47
CA ALA A 237 12.14 -2.04 9.83
C ALA A 237 12.28 -1.19 8.56
N ASP A 238 11.80 0.04 8.64
CA ASP A 238 12.08 1.10 7.67
C ASP A 238 13.57 1.42 7.72
N ASP A 239 14.24 1.52 6.57
CA ASP A 239 15.55 2.15 6.54
C ASP A 239 15.37 3.64 6.84
N GLU A 240 16.01 4.18 7.88
CA GLU A 240 15.88 5.57 8.35
C GLU A 240 16.23 6.67 7.31
N GLN A 241 16.44 6.29 6.04
CA GLN A 241 16.52 7.21 4.91
C GLN A 241 15.15 7.84 4.66
N ILE A 242 14.96 9.02 5.26
CA ILE A 242 13.92 10.02 5.01
C ILE A 242 13.05 9.66 3.80
N SER A 243 11.79 9.29 4.05
CA SER A 243 10.74 9.13 3.04
C SER A 243 10.94 10.15 1.92
N THR A 244 11.34 9.67 0.73
CA THR A 244 11.73 10.55 -0.39
C THR A 244 10.50 11.31 -0.95
N ILE A 245 9.29 10.95 -0.51
CA ILE A 245 8.05 11.60 -0.91
C ILE A 245 7.67 12.65 0.14
N ALA A 246 8.21 13.87 0.00
CA ALA A 246 7.70 15.02 0.74
C ALA A 246 6.26 15.32 0.29
N ARG A 247 5.28 15.13 1.18
CA ARG A 247 3.87 15.49 0.94
C ARG A 247 3.72 17.01 0.94
N LYS A 248 3.83 17.64 -0.23
CA LYS A 248 3.37 19.04 -0.38
C LYS A 248 1.88 19.00 -0.73
N GLU A 249 1.03 19.14 0.29
CA GLU A 249 -0.42 19.18 0.05
C GLU A 249 -0.80 20.45 -0.71
N GLU A 250 -1.34 20.28 -1.92
CA GLU A 250 -1.94 21.38 -2.67
C GLU A 250 -3.31 21.75 -2.07
N PRO A 251 -3.69 23.04 -2.06
CA PRO A 251 -4.96 23.46 -1.50
C PRO A 251 -6.14 22.93 -2.33
N TYR A 252 -7.16 22.42 -1.64
CA TYR A 252 -8.42 21.99 -2.26
C TYR A 252 -9.38 23.17 -2.44
N SER A 253 -10.25 23.10 -3.45
CA SER A 253 -11.38 24.05 -3.54
C SER A 253 -12.28 23.94 -2.30
N PRO A 254 -12.97 25.02 -1.87
CA PRO A 254 -13.78 25.01 -0.65
C PRO A 254 -14.82 23.89 -0.60
N LYS A 255 -15.45 23.58 -1.73
CA LYS A 255 -16.43 22.50 -1.83
C LYS A 255 -15.80 21.13 -1.59
N ILE A 256 -14.60 20.87 -2.11
CA ILE A 256 -13.90 19.60 -1.91
C ILE A 256 -13.36 19.48 -0.49
N ALA A 257 -12.85 20.57 0.07
CA ALA A 257 -12.45 20.62 1.48
C ALA A 257 -13.64 20.27 2.40
N LEU A 258 -14.82 20.84 2.13
CA LEU A 258 -16.05 20.49 2.86
C LEU A 258 -16.40 19.00 2.75
N MET A 259 -16.41 18.43 1.53
CA MET A 259 -16.69 17.00 1.36
C MET A 259 -15.69 16.11 2.12
N ARG A 260 -14.41 16.49 2.14
CA ARG A 260 -13.36 15.80 2.89
C ARG A 260 -13.59 15.89 4.40
N GLU A 261 -13.98 17.04 4.94
CA GLU A 261 -14.30 17.18 6.36
C GLU A 261 -15.50 16.30 6.77
N LEU A 262 -16.51 16.22 5.91
CA LEU A 262 -17.68 15.37 6.14
C LEU A 262 -17.35 13.88 6.16
N HIS A 263 -16.26 13.43 5.54
CA HIS A 263 -15.78 12.04 5.60
C HIS A 263 -15.58 11.57 7.05
N PHE A 264 -14.90 12.36 7.87
CA PHE A 264 -14.61 11.97 9.26
C PHE A 264 -15.86 11.98 10.13
N LYS A 265 -16.80 12.89 9.86
CA LYS A 265 -18.12 12.87 10.53
C LYS A 265 -18.84 11.57 10.20
N TYR A 266 -18.84 11.16 8.93
CA TYR A 266 -19.39 9.88 8.50
C TYR A 266 -18.69 8.69 9.18
N LEU A 267 -17.35 8.69 9.27
CA LEU A 267 -16.59 7.63 9.95
C LEU A 267 -16.93 7.47 11.44
N LYS A 268 -17.15 8.57 12.17
CA LYS A 268 -17.53 8.52 13.59
C LYS A 268 -18.86 7.79 13.80
N TYR A 269 -19.80 7.87 12.84
CA TYR A 269 -21.03 7.08 12.88
C TYR A 269 -20.80 5.59 12.62
N TRP A 270 -19.71 5.23 11.92
CA TRP A 270 -19.34 3.84 11.64
C TRP A 270 -18.50 3.18 12.73
N GLN A 271 -17.93 3.93 13.69
CA GLN A 271 -17.25 3.35 14.85
C GLN A 271 -18.17 2.52 15.78
N PHE A 272 -19.46 2.39 15.45
CA PHE A 272 -20.48 1.64 16.18
C PHE A 272 -21.02 0.40 15.43
N VAL A 273 -20.34 -0.08 14.38
CA VAL A 273 -20.70 -1.31 13.65
C VAL A 273 -19.48 -2.19 13.49
#